data_AF-A0A6P2B704-F1
#
_entry.id   AF-A0A6P2B704-F1
#
_cell.length_a   1.000
_cell.length_b   1.000
_cell.length_c   1.000
_cell.angle_alpha   90.00
_cell.angle_beta   90.00
_cell.angle_gamma   90.00
#
_symmetry.space_group_name_H-M   'P 1'
#
loop_
_entity.id
_entity.type
_entity.pdbx_description
1 polymer ?
#
loop_
_entity_poly.entity_id
_entity_poly.type
_entity_poly.pdbx_seq_one_letter_code
_entity_poly.pdbx_strand_id
1 'polypeptide(L)'
;MMRYILLGLLILLLAACGGNGDDSAGEEEAATQPPSAVIGAPDEAALEALIQEAAGMAEPVPTPEAIVTEEPAPDQRFDWITFRWTGGIDDLDITLAVYSDGRIVRGGVESRISDEQIERLHDLLLQTDFFSFGLQAAFIPPRPERYSYEISVQRGDSVAEVQFTDDRIPQALRPLLAALVDLSG
;
A
#
# COMPACT_ATOMS: atom_id res chain seq x y z
N MET A 1 14.24 -28.62 38.82
CA MET A 1 15.41 -27.71 38.94
C MET A 1 16.18 -27.49 37.62
N MET A 2 15.56 -27.71 36.45
CA MET A 2 16.22 -27.59 35.13
C MET A 2 15.82 -26.32 34.35
N ARG A 3 14.96 -25.47 34.91
CA ARG A 3 14.39 -24.28 34.24
C ARG A 3 15.23 -23.00 34.37
N TYR A 4 16.23 -22.98 35.25
CA TYR A 4 17.03 -21.77 35.51
C TYR A 4 18.37 -21.73 34.74
N ILE A 5 18.75 -22.83 34.08
CA ILE A 5 20.02 -22.90 33.33
C ILE A 5 19.91 -22.21 31.96
N LEU A 6 18.72 -22.19 31.36
CA LEU A 6 18.51 -21.56 30.05
C LEU A 6 18.40 -20.03 30.11
N LEU A 7 18.00 -19.47 31.26
CA LEU A 7 17.87 -18.01 31.44
C LEU A 7 19.21 -17.30 31.69
N GLY A 8 20.24 -18.03 32.14
CA GLY A 8 21.58 -17.48 32.35
C GLY A 8 22.41 -17.32 31.06
N LEU A 9 22.11 -18.09 30.01
CA LEU A 9 22.88 -18.07 28.77
C LEU A 9 22.47 -16.93 27.82
N LEU A 10 21.24 -16.42 27.93
CA LEU A 10 20.72 -15.37 27.04
C LEU A 10 21.29 -13.97 27.37
N ILE A 11 21.68 -13.73 28.63
CA ILE A 11 22.21 -12.42 29.06
C ILE A 11 23.68 -12.23 28.61
N LEU A 12 24.41 -13.32 28.31
CA LEU A 12 25.83 -13.27 27.95
C LEU A 12 26.11 -12.98 26.46
N LEU A 13 25.08 -12.97 25.60
CA LEU A 13 25.23 -12.69 24.16
C LEU A 13 25.02 -11.21 23.78
N LEU A 14 24.64 -10.34 24.72
CA LEU A 14 24.37 -8.92 24.45
C LEU A 14 25.59 -7.97 24.59
N ALA A 15 26.77 -8.50 24.89
CA ALA A 15 27.99 -7.68 25.08
C ALA A 15 29.02 -7.76 23.94
N ALA A 16 28.69 -8.42 22.82
CA ALA A 16 29.66 -8.69 21.74
C ALA A 16 29.13 -8.27 20.36
N CYS A 17 28.86 -6.98 20.17
CA CYS A 17 29.02 -6.28 18.88
C CYS A 17 29.05 -4.76 19.14
N GLY A 18 30.07 -4.35 19.90
CA GLY A 18 30.60 -3.00 19.79
C GLY A 18 31.69 -2.99 18.73
N GLY A 19 31.69 -1.96 17.88
CA GLY A 19 32.88 -1.55 17.13
C GLY A 19 32.78 -1.70 15.62
N ASN A 20 32.48 -0.58 14.95
CA ASN A 20 33.33 0.09 13.94
C ASN A 20 32.48 1.27 13.41
N GLY A 21 32.87 2.54 13.50
CA GLY A 21 34.16 3.06 13.12
C GLY A 21 34.20 3.19 11.59
N ASP A 22 33.68 4.31 11.06
CA ASP A 22 34.44 5.12 10.11
C ASP A 22 33.79 6.50 9.91
N ASP A 23 34.58 7.51 10.28
CA ASP A 23 34.47 8.91 9.92
C ASP A 23 34.62 9.01 8.39
N SER A 24 33.54 9.33 7.67
CA SER A 24 33.64 9.74 6.27
C SER A 24 33.25 11.21 6.17
N ALA A 25 34.29 12.04 6.28
CA ALA A 25 34.30 13.40 5.80
C ALA A 25 34.10 13.37 4.27
N GLY A 26 32.88 13.66 3.83
CA GLY A 26 32.50 13.79 2.43
C GLY A 26 32.21 15.24 2.09
N GLU A 27 33.14 15.84 1.35
CA GLU A 27 32.98 16.79 0.26
C GLU A 27 32.00 17.98 0.39
N GLU A 28 32.63 19.16 0.39
CA GLU A 28 32.08 20.48 0.07
C GLU A 28 31.33 20.46 -1.28
N GLU A 29 30.00 20.39 -1.21
CA GLU A 29 29.13 20.52 -2.37
C GLU A 29 29.14 21.97 -2.86
N ALA A 30 29.80 22.20 -4.00
CA ALA A 30 29.80 23.46 -4.71
C ALA A 30 28.36 23.84 -5.11
N ALA A 31 27.81 24.84 -4.43
CA ALA A 31 26.52 25.46 -4.75
C ALA A 31 26.53 26.03 -6.18
N THR A 32 26.03 25.24 -7.13
CA THR A 32 25.71 25.71 -8.48
C THR A 32 24.37 26.44 -8.38
N GLN A 33 24.40 27.77 -8.46
CA GLN A 33 23.18 28.57 -8.53
C GLN A 33 22.40 28.18 -9.80
N PRO A 34 21.10 27.86 -9.69
CA PRO A 34 20.28 27.64 -10.87
C PRO A 34 20.14 28.96 -11.65
N PRO A 35 20.13 28.92 -13.00
CA PRO A 35 19.84 30.09 -13.80
C PRO A 35 18.44 30.60 -13.47
N SER A 36 18.34 31.87 -13.07
CA SER A 36 17.07 32.58 -12.95
C SER A 36 16.44 32.68 -14.35
N ALA A 37 15.51 31.78 -14.66
CA ALA A 37 14.64 31.90 -15.80
C ALA A 37 13.67 33.06 -15.53
N VAL A 38 13.80 34.14 -16.30
CA VAL A 38 12.81 35.20 -16.38
C VAL A 38 11.57 34.60 -17.04
N ILE A 39 10.59 34.20 -16.23
CA ILE A 39 9.26 33.83 -16.70
C ILE A 39 8.61 35.12 -17.17
N GLY A 40 8.64 35.36 -18.49
CA GLY A 40 7.83 36.40 -19.12
C GLY A 40 6.36 36.14 -18.79
N ALA A 41 5.64 37.20 -18.43
CA ALA A 41 4.21 37.13 -18.16
C ALA A 41 3.50 36.47 -19.37
N PRO A 42 2.63 35.47 -19.13
CA PRO A 42 1.87 34.84 -20.20
C PRO A 42 0.98 35.90 -20.87
N ASP A 43 1.12 36.02 -22.18
CA ASP A 43 0.28 36.86 -23.02
C ASP A 43 -1.16 36.29 -22.98
N GLU A 44 -2.05 36.97 -22.26
CA GLU A 44 -3.47 36.60 -22.09
C GLU A 44 -4.17 36.37 -23.44
N ALA A 45 -3.75 37.08 -24.50
CA ALA A 45 -4.35 36.96 -25.82
C ALA A 45 -4.01 35.63 -26.52
N ALA A 46 -2.88 35.01 -26.20
CA ALA A 46 -2.50 33.71 -26.76
C ALA A 46 -3.27 32.55 -26.10
N LEU A 47 -3.71 32.72 -24.85
CA LEU A 47 -4.48 31.71 -24.12
C LEU A 47 -5.93 31.61 -24.61
N GLU A 48 -6.55 32.73 -24.97
CA GLU A 48 -7.92 32.75 -25.50
C GLU A 48 -8.04 32.11 -26.89
N ALA A 49 -7.01 32.24 -27.73
CA ALA A 49 -6.99 31.62 -29.07
C ALA A 49 -6.91 30.09 -29.03
N LEU A 50 -6.19 29.51 -28.06
CA LEU A 50 -6.10 28.05 -27.87
C LEU A 50 -7.41 27.43 -27.36
N ILE A 51 -8.19 28.17 -26.56
CA ILE A 51 -9.48 27.70 -26.04
C ILE A 51 -10.53 27.62 -27.16
N GLN A 52 -10.45 28.51 -28.15
CA GLN A 52 -11.46 28.61 -29.20
C GLN A 52 -11.29 27.55 -30.31
N GLU A 53 -10.08 27.02 -30.53
CA GLU A 53 -9.81 25.94 -31.50
C GLU A 53 -10.22 24.55 -30.97
N ALA A 54 -10.23 24.34 -29.65
CA ALA A 54 -10.61 23.06 -29.03
C ALA A 54 -12.14 22.81 -28.97
N ALA A 55 -12.96 23.84 -29.17
CA ALA A 55 -14.42 23.73 -29.04
C ALA A 55 -15.13 23.10 -30.26
N GLY A 56 -14.42 22.82 -31.35
CA GLY A 56 -15.00 22.44 -32.64
C GLY A 56 -15.11 20.93 -32.95
N MET A 57 -14.46 20.04 -32.20
CA MET A 57 -14.39 18.60 -32.52
C MET A 57 -14.43 17.67 -31.30
N ALA A 58 -15.16 18.02 -30.25
CA ALA A 58 -15.43 17.07 -29.18
C ALA A 58 -16.42 16.00 -29.69
N GLU A 59 -15.91 14.93 -30.31
CA GLU A 59 -16.66 13.70 -30.45
C GLU A 59 -17.19 13.29 -29.07
N PRO A 60 -18.43 12.77 -28.96
CA PRO A 60 -18.96 12.33 -27.69
C PRO A 60 -18.03 11.26 -27.13
N VAL A 61 -17.32 11.59 -26.05
CA VAL A 61 -16.49 10.63 -25.32
C VAL A 61 -17.41 9.46 -24.97
N PRO A 62 -17.10 8.22 -25.41
CA PRO A 62 -17.91 7.08 -25.08
C PRO A 62 -18.02 7.03 -23.56
N THR A 63 -19.24 7.12 -23.06
CA THR A 63 -19.49 6.94 -21.63
C THR A 63 -19.02 5.54 -21.30
N PRO A 64 -18.06 5.35 -20.38
CA PRO A 64 -17.62 4.01 -20.01
C PRO A 64 -18.86 3.25 -19.55
N GLU A 65 -19.21 2.17 -20.27
CA GLU A 65 -20.22 1.25 -19.77
C GLU A 65 -19.71 0.74 -18.43
N ALA A 66 -20.45 1.04 -17.36
CA ALA A 66 -20.13 0.53 -16.05
C ALA A 66 -20.15 -1.00 -16.15
N ILE A 67 -18.98 -1.62 -16.04
CA ILE A 67 -18.87 -3.08 -15.99
C ILE A 67 -19.58 -3.48 -14.70
N VAL A 68 -20.80 -3.99 -14.83
CA VAL A 68 -21.52 -4.58 -13.70
C VAL A 68 -20.89 -5.94 -13.46
N THR A 69 -19.85 -5.97 -12.63
CA THR A 69 -19.29 -7.22 -12.15
C THR A 69 -20.31 -7.85 -11.21
N GLU A 70 -20.80 -9.05 -11.53
CA GLU A 70 -21.66 -9.80 -10.62
C GLU A 70 -20.95 -10.00 -9.29
N GLU A 71 -21.65 -9.74 -8.18
CA GLU A 71 -21.10 -9.92 -6.85
C GLU A 71 -20.72 -11.40 -6.66
N PRO A 72 -19.47 -11.70 -6.26
CA PRO A 72 -19.02 -13.07 -6.15
C PRO A 72 -19.76 -13.79 -5.02
N ALA A 73 -19.98 -15.09 -5.19
CA ALA A 73 -20.72 -15.88 -4.21
C ALA A 73 -20.07 -15.78 -2.81
N PRO A 74 -20.86 -15.63 -1.73
CA PRO A 74 -20.34 -15.38 -0.40
C PRO A 74 -19.55 -16.56 0.18
N ASP A 75 -19.78 -17.78 -0.31
CA ASP A 75 -19.10 -19.01 0.08
C ASP A 75 -17.77 -19.24 -0.67
N GLN A 76 -17.45 -18.42 -1.67
CA GLN A 76 -16.20 -18.52 -2.40
C GLN A 76 -15.06 -17.85 -1.61
N ARG A 77 -14.00 -18.62 -1.32
CA ARG A 77 -12.75 -18.08 -0.76
C ARG A 77 -12.12 -17.08 -1.74
N PHE A 78 -11.35 -16.13 -1.20
CA PHE A 78 -10.51 -15.27 -2.04
C PHE A 78 -9.48 -16.14 -2.79
N ASP A 79 -8.94 -15.65 -3.91
CA ASP A 79 -7.82 -16.28 -4.61
C ASP A 79 -6.50 -15.73 -4.09
N TRP A 80 -6.41 -14.39 -4.00
CA TRP A 80 -5.31 -13.69 -3.36
C TRP A 80 -5.74 -12.36 -2.74
N ILE A 81 -4.94 -11.90 -1.79
CA ILE A 81 -4.98 -10.57 -1.19
C ILE A 81 -3.61 -9.94 -1.39
N THR A 82 -3.55 -8.77 -2.02
CA THR A 82 -2.36 -7.92 -1.97
C THR A 82 -2.59 -6.81 -0.96
N PHE A 83 -1.55 -6.56 -0.19
CA PHE A 83 -1.52 -5.49 0.80
C PHE A 83 -0.22 -4.74 0.64
N ARG A 84 -0.33 -3.45 0.39
CA ARG A 84 0.80 -2.55 0.31
C ARG A 84 0.61 -1.43 1.33
N TRP A 85 1.67 -1.10 2.04
CA TRP A 85 1.72 0.18 2.74
C TRP A 85 2.97 0.94 2.35
N THR A 86 2.81 2.26 2.23
CA THR A 86 3.89 3.17 1.86
C THR A 86 3.95 4.40 2.78
N GLY A 87 5.13 4.98 2.95
CA GLY A 87 5.35 6.27 3.63
C GLY A 87 5.91 6.14 5.04
N GLY A 88 5.65 7.16 5.87
CA GLY A 88 6.23 7.28 7.21
C GLY A 88 7.61 7.94 7.19
N ILE A 89 8.27 8.02 8.36
CA ILE A 89 9.53 8.75 8.51
C ILE A 89 10.70 8.12 7.73
N ASP A 90 10.62 6.81 7.48
CA ASP A 90 11.66 6.02 6.81
C ASP A 90 11.33 5.70 5.34
N ASP A 91 10.25 6.29 4.79
CA ASP A 91 9.76 6.04 3.42
C ASP A 91 9.64 4.53 3.10
N LEU A 92 9.02 3.78 4.02
CA LEU A 92 8.89 2.33 3.89
C LEU A 92 7.95 2.01 2.74
N ASP A 93 8.29 1.01 1.91
CA ASP A 93 7.40 0.40 0.92
C ASP A 93 7.35 -1.11 1.16
N ILE A 94 6.28 -1.57 1.80
CA ILE A 94 6.10 -2.97 2.14
C ILE A 94 4.95 -3.52 1.31
N THR A 95 5.24 -4.60 0.58
CA THR A 95 4.26 -5.35 -0.20
C THR A 95 4.17 -6.79 0.33
N LEU A 96 2.94 -7.20 0.60
CA LEU A 96 2.53 -8.54 1.05
C LEU A 96 1.51 -9.09 0.03
N ALA A 97 1.76 -10.30 -0.47
CA ALA A 97 0.77 -11.06 -1.23
C ALA A 97 0.44 -12.34 -0.46
N VAL A 98 -0.84 -12.56 -0.17
CA VAL A 98 -1.37 -13.76 0.49
C VAL A 98 -2.23 -14.52 -0.51
N TYR A 99 -1.94 -15.79 -0.71
CA TYR A 99 -2.70 -16.67 -1.59
C TYR A 99 -3.58 -17.62 -0.76
N SER A 100 -4.70 -18.05 -1.34
CA SER A 100 -5.67 -18.92 -0.68
C SER A 100 -5.17 -20.32 -0.35
N ASP A 101 -4.04 -20.72 -0.93
CA ASP A 101 -3.32 -21.97 -0.65
C ASP A 101 -2.38 -21.88 0.57
N GLY A 102 -2.37 -20.73 1.28
CA GLY A 102 -1.52 -20.48 2.44
C GLY A 102 -0.14 -19.91 2.10
N ARG A 103 0.19 -19.72 0.83
CA ARG A 103 1.46 -19.09 0.43
C ARG A 103 1.42 -17.59 0.71
N ILE A 104 2.53 -17.06 1.22
CA ILE A 104 2.74 -15.62 1.41
C ILE A 104 4.02 -15.21 0.68
N VAL A 105 3.99 -14.07 -0.01
CA VAL A 105 5.18 -13.43 -0.58
C VAL A 105 5.32 -12.04 0.02
N ARG A 106 6.42 -11.80 0.74
CA ARG A 106 6.73 -10.53 1.40
C ARG A 106 8.09 -10.04 0.94
N GLY A 107 8.16 -8.89 0.29
CA GLY A 107 9.42 -8.34 -0.22
C GLY A 107 10.18 -9.35 -1.10
N GLY A 108 9.47 -10.19 -1.85
CA GLY A 108 10.04 -11.26 -2.68
C GLY A 108 10.41 -12.55 -1.94
N VAL A 109 10.28 -12.61 -0.61
CA VAL A 109 10.53 -13.81 0.18
C VAL A 109 9.22 -14.58 0.38
N GLU A 110 9.23 -15.87 0.02
CA GLU A 110 8.09 -16.76 0.18
C GLU A 110 8.07 -17.41 1.57
N SER A 111 6.89 -17.48 2.20
CA SER A 111 6.62 -18.22 3.43
C SER A 111 5.24 -18.88 3.36
N ARG A 112 4.81 -19.54 4.46
CA ARG A 112 3.49 -20.17 4.58
C ARG A 112 2.80 -19.80 5.88
N ILE A 113 1.47 -19.74 5.81
CA ILE A 113 0.57 -19.63 6.96
C ILE A 113 -0.33 -20.87 7.06
N SER A 114 -0.98 -21.02 8.21
CA SER A 114 -1.89 -22.14 8.45
C SER A 114 -3.26 -21.91 7.81
N ASP A 115 -4.02 -23.00 7.59
CA ASP A 115 -5.39 -22.90 7.05
C ASP A 115 -6.30 -22.12 8.01
N GLU A 116 -6.09 -22.20 9.33
CA GLU A 116 -6.84 -21.40 10.30
C GLU A 116 -6.61 -19.89 10.12
N GLN A 117 -5.42 -19.48 9.70
CA GLN A 117 -5.14 -18.08 9.36
C GLN A 117 -5.81 -17.66 8.07
N ILE A 118 -5.87 -18.54 7.06
CA ILE A 118 -6.60 -18.31 5.81
C ILE A 118 -8.10 -18.16 6.06
N GLU A 119 -8.70 -19.04 6.86
CA GLU A 119 -10.12 -18.94 7.24
C GLU A 119 -10.40 -17.66 7.99
N ARG A 120 -9.51 -17.26 8.91
CA ARG A 120 -9.65 -16.00 9.62
C ARG A 120 -9.64 -14.80 8.66
N LEU A 121 -8.77 -14.79 7.66
CA LEU A 121 -8.75 -13.72 6.65
C LEU A 121 -10.04 -13.71 5.83
N HIS A 122 -10.54 -14.88 5.45
CA HIS A 122 -11.80 -15.01 4.73
C HIS A 122 -12.99 -14.46 5.54
N ASP A 123 -13.10 -14.84 6.81
CA ASP A 123 -14.15 -14.33 7.72
C ASP A 123 -14.08 -12.82 7.88
N LEU A 124 -12.87 -12.25 7.97
CA LEU A 124 -12.67 -10.81 8.05
C LEU A 124 -13.12 -10.10 6.75
N LEU A 125 -12.85 -10.68 5.58
CA LEU A 125 -13.34 -10.13 4.31
C LEU A 125 -14.86 -10.13 4.23
N LEU A 126 -15.52 -11.19 4.72
CA LEU A 126 -17.00 -11.25 4.78
C LEU A 126 -17.56 -10.26 5.80
N GLN A 127 -16.99 -10.21 7.00
CA GLN A 127 -17.45 -9.32 8.07
C GLN A 127 -17.35 -7.84 7.68
N THR A 128 -16.33 -7.50 6.88
CA THR A 128 -16.11 -6.13 6.42
C THR A 128 -16.93 -5.77 5.19
N ASP A 129 -17.63 -6.73 4.57
CA ASP A 129 -18.34 -6.53 3.31
C ASP A 129 -17.42 -5.90 2.24
N PHE A 130 -16.18 -6.41 2.17
CA PHE A 130 -15.06 -5.75 1.49
C PHE A 130 -15.38 -5.38 0.03
N PHE A 131 -16.08 -6.26 -0.69
CA PHE A 131 -16.44 -6.05 -2.09
C PHE A 131 -17.49 -4.95 -2.29
N SER A 132 -18.38 -4.72 -1.31
CA SER A 132 -19.33 -3.61 -1.33
C SER A 132 -18.67 -2.27 -1.06
N PHE A 133 -17.62 -2.25 -0.23
CA PHE A 133 -16.84 -1.04 0.09
C PHE A 133 -15.82 -0.67 -0.99
N GLY A 134 -15.08 -1.65 -1.53
CA GLY A 134 -13.96 -1.43 -2.44
C GLY A 134 -14.36 -0.72 -3.74
N LEU A 135 -15.60 -0.89 -4.20
CA LEU A 135 -16.10 -0.24 -5.42
C LEU A 135 -16.25 1.30 -5.30
N GLN A 136 -16.14 1.85 -4.09
CA GLN A 136 -16.39 3.28 -3.82
C GLN A 136 -15.16 4.05 -3.33
N ALA A 137 -13.99 3.41 -3.25
CA ALA A 137 -12.80 4.05 -2.70
C ALA A 137 -12.28 5.14 -3.63
N ALA A 138 -12.29 6.40 -3.16
CA ALA A 138 -11.68 7.51 -3.88
C ALA A 138 -10.16 7.39 -3.86
N PHE A 139 -9.51 7.66 -4.99
CA PHE A 139 -8.06 7.78 -5.06
C PHE A 139 -7.55 8.83 -4.06
N ILE A 140 -6.69 8.42 -3.13
CA ILE A 140 -6.05 9.32 -2.18
C ILE A 140 -4.59 9.47 -2.62
N PRO A 141 -4.14 10.66 -3.06
CA PRO A 141 -2.76 10.83 -3.46
C PRO A 141 -1.84 10.57 -2.25
N PRO A 142 -0.74 9.81 -2.43
CA PRO A 142 0.18 9.48 -1.35
C PRO A 142 0.81 10.75 -0.77
N ARG A 143 1.05 10.74 0.54
CA ARG A 143 1.74 11.82 1.25
C ARG A 143 2.93 11.22 1.99
N PRO A 144 4.15 11.76 1.82
CA PRO A 144 5.36 11.14 2.40
C PRO A 144 5.31 11.08 3.93
N GLU A 145 4.71 12.10 4.56
CA GLU A 145 4.61 12.23 6.01
C GLU A 145 3.62 11.25 6.69
N ARG A 146 2.91 10.39 5.93
CA ARG A 146 1.85 9.53 6.45
C ARG A 146 1.87 8.15 5.80
N TYR A 147 1.43 7.13 6.55
CA TYR A 147 1.20 5.84 5.94
C TYR A 147 -0.03 5.88 5.04
N SER A 148 0.15 5.34 3.84
CA SER A 148 -0.88 5.06 2.86
C SER A 148 -0.98 3.54 2.70
N TYR A 149 -2.20 3.01 2.72
CA TYR A 149 -2.49 1.59 2.65
C TYR A 149 -3.31 1.30 1.40
N GLU A 150 -3.00 0.21 0.74
CA GLU A 150 -3.72 -0.32 -0.41
C GLU A 150 -3.98 -1.81 -0.16
N ILE A 151 -5.24 -2.22 -0.23
CA ILE A 151 -5.64 -3.62 -0.13
C ILE A 151 -6.40 -3.96 -1.41
N SER A 152 -5.93 -4.96 -2.16
CA SER A 152 -6.67 -5.53 -3.29
C SER A 152 -6.96 -7.00 -3.04
N VAL A 153 -8.17 -7.43 -3.36
CA VAL A 153 -8.65 -8.79 -3.13
C VAL A 153 -9.25 -9.31 -4.43
N GLN A 154 -8.76 -10.46 -4.89
CA GLN A 154 -9.40 -11.20 -5.99
C GLN A 154 -10.25 -12.35 -5.44
N ARG A 155 -11.43 -12.54 -6.02
CA ARG A 155 -12.31 -13.68 -5.79
C ARG A 155 -13.00 -14.06 -7.10
N GLY A 156 -12.56 -15.16 -7.71
CA GLY A 156 -12.95 -15.54 -9.06
C GLY A 156 -12.59 -14.44 -10.06
N ASP A 157 -13.58 -14.00 -10.84
CA ASP A 157 -13.42 -12.92 -11.82
C ASP A 157 -13.58 -11.51 -11.21
N SER A 158 -13.89 -11.42 -9.90
CA SER A 158 -14.07 -10.15 -9.21
C SER A 158 -12.78 -9.67 -8.56
N VAL A 159 -12.46 -8.39 -8.73
CA VAL A 159 -11.37 -7.69 -8.05
C VAL A 159 -11.95 -6.47 -7.35
N ALA A 160 -11.64 -6.32 -6.06
CA ALA A 160 -11.96 -5.13 -5.28
C ALA A 160 -10.68 -4.54 -4.71
N GLU A 161 -10.55 -3.22 -4.77
CA GLU A 161 -9.39 -2.49 -4.26
C GLU A 161 -9.87 -1.36 -3.33
N VAL A 162 -9.17 -1.13 -2.23
CA VAL A 162 -9.41 0.00 -1.35
C VAL A 162 -8.09 0.66 -0.96
N GLN A 163 -8.08 1.98 -1.01
CA GLN A 163 -6.96 2.82 -0.60
C GLN A 163 -7.38 3.73 0.56
N PHE A 164 -6.53 3.86 1.58
CA PHE A 164 -6.77 4.75 2.72
C PHE A 164 -5.47 5.19 3.39
N THR A 165 -5.54 6.23 4.23
CA THR A 165 -4.42 6.73 5.04
C THR A 165 -4.69 6.50 6.53
N ASP A 166 -3.65 6.60 7.37
CA ASP A 166 -3.77 6.46 8.83
C ASP A 166 -4.93 7.24 9.47
N ASP A 167 -5.12 8.48 9.05
CA ASP A 167 -6.14 9.38 9.60
C ASP A 167 -7.55 9.09 9.06
N ARG A 168 -7.68 8.18 8.09
CA ARG A 168 -8.91 7.87 7.37
C ARG A 168 -9.17 6.36 7.25
N ILE A 169 -8.61 5.53 8.13
CA ILE A 169 -8.87 4.08 8.14
C ILE A 169 -10.36 3.83 8.46
N PRO A 170 -11.14 3.22 7.55
CA PRO A 170 -12.53 2.85 7.84
C PRO A 170 -12.60 1.90 9.05
N GLN A 171 -13.52 2.17 9.98
CA GLN A 171 -13.62 1.36 11.21
C GLN A 171 -13.86 -0.12 10.92
N ALA A 172 -14.64 -0.41 9.87
CA ALA A 172 -14.88 -1.78 9.41
C ALA A 172 -13.59 -2.51 9.02
N LEU A 173 -12.63 -1.85 8.35
CA LEU A 173 -11.41 -2.49 7.86
C LEU A 173 -10.32 -2.70 8.92
N ARG A 174 -10.43 -2.10 10.10
CA ARG A 174 -9.39 -2.19 11.14
C ARG A 174 -9.00 -3.63 11.52
N PRO A 175 -9.95 -4.57 11.71
CA PRO A 175 -9.61 -5.95 12.03
C PRO A 175 -8.85 -6.66 10.91
N LEU A 176 -9.23 -6.42 9.64
CA LEU A 176 -8.53 -6.95 8.47
C LEU A 176 -7.12 -6.37 8.37
N LEU A 177 -6.99 -5.04 8.48
CA LEU A 177 -5.71 -4.36 8.45
C LEU A 177 -4.77 -4.88 9.54
N ALA A 178 -5.26 -5.04 10.78
CA ALA A 178 -4.45 -5.59 11.87
C ALA A 178 -3.96 -7.01 11.58
N ALA A 179 -4.79 -7.86 10.99
CA ALA A 179 -4.39 -9.20 10.60
C ALA A 179 -3.32 -9.18 9.48
N LEU A 180 -3.46 -8.31 8.48
CA LEU A 180 -2.48 -8.18 7.40
C LEU A 180 -1.14 -7.60 7.89
N VAL A 181 -1.18 -6.67 8.84
CA VAL A 181 0.01 -6.13 9.49
C VAL A 181 0.73 -7.22 10.30
N ASP A 182 0.02 -8.02 11.08
CA ASP A 182 0.60 -9.16 11.82
C ASP A 182 1.29 -10.18 10.90
N LEU A 183 0.75 -10.41 9.70
CA LEU A 183 1.37 -11.28 8.69
C LEU A 183 2.61 -10.68 8.02
N SER A 184 2.73 -9.35 8.03
CA SER A 184 3.80 -8.64 7.36
C SER A 184 5.09 -8.52 8.18
N GLY A 185 5.08 -8.75 9.50
CA GLY A 185 6.25 -8.56 10.37
C GLY A 185 6.15 -9.24 11.71
#